data_AF-A0A3A0GHA4-F1
#
_entry.id   AF-A0A3A0GHA4-F1
#
_cell.length_a   1.000
_cell.length_b   1.000
_cell.length_c   1.000
_cell.angle_alpha   90.00
_cell.angle_beta   90.00
_cell.angle_gamma   90.00
#
_symmetry.space_group_name_H-M   'P 1'
#
loop_
_entity.id
_entity.type
_entity.pdbx_description
1 polymer ?
#
loop_
_entity_poly.entity_id
_entity_poly.type
_entity_poly.pdbx_seq_one_letter_code
_entity_poly.pdbx_strand_id
1 'polypeptide(L)'
;MTHRLSRPLARLSLIAATAFVAGALGASLLAPAPTAAQEPSPGNTPSCQDRCQQHAQDVLKRCEAAGGADCTARAREALANCTTRCANAGAPSCADRCKQSADEALKRCEAAGGENCAARARAAYNACATRCANTGAVRPACPVRCREAAQAALRRCTAAGGENCAARVREAFNKCAEQCVREPGTGAVRPRP
;
A
#
# COMPACT_ATOMS: atom_id res chain seq x y z
N MET A 1 -44.86 4.84 -31.97
CA MET A 1 -45.34 5.45 -33.23
C MET A 1 -45.21 6.97 -33.12
N THR A 2 -44.63 7.58 -34.17
CA THR A 2 -44.67 9.00 -34.59
C THR A 2 -44.01 10.11 -33.77
N HIS A 3 -42.91 10.60 -34.36
CA HIS A 3 -42.27 11.92 -34.26
C HIS A 3 -43.21 13.13 -34.49
N ARG A 4 -42.82 14.31 -33.98
CA ARG A 4 -42.80 15.64 -34.65
C ARG A 4 -42.08 16.65 -33.72
N LEU A 5 -40.85 17.07 -34.01
CA LEU A 5 -40.44 18.18 -34.89
C LEU A 5 -40.80 19.56 -34.34
N SER A 6 -39.78 20.31 -33.91
CA SER A 6 -39.75 21.78 -34.01
C SER A 6 -38.29 22.27 -34.06
N ARG A 7 -37.86 22.62 -35.28
CA ARG A 7 -36.67 23.41 -35.62
C ARG A 7 -37.13 24.86 -35.86
N PRO A 8 -36.23 25.83 -35.67
CA PRO A 8 -35.96 26.81 -36.73
C PRO A 8 -34.46 26.73 -37.10
N LEU A 9 -34.09 26.59 -38.38
CA LEU A 9 -33.84 27.68 -39.34
C LEU A 9 -32.90 28.74 -38.74
N ALA A 10 -31.82 29.18 -39.35
CA ALA A 10 -31.14 28.88 -40.59
C ALA A 10 -29.84 29.71 -40.52
N ARG A 11 -28.68 29.14 -40.83
CA ARG A 11 -27.57 29.91 -41.39
C ARG A 11 -26.87 29.05 -42.44
N LEU A 12 -27.36 29.20 -43.66
CA LEU A 12 -26.63 28.85 -44.87
C LEU A 12 -25.29 29.59 -44.83
N SER A 13 -24.21 28.85 -45.00
CA SER A 13 -22.98 29.40 -45.57
C SER A 13 -22.58 28.50 -46.71
N LEU A 14 -23.04 28.90 -47.88
CA LEU A 14 -22.55 28.50 -49.19
C LEU A 14 -21.09 28.93 -49.30
N ILE A 15 -20.16 27.99 -49.41
CA ILE A 15 -18.89 28.26 -50.08
C ILE A 15 -18.63 27.11 -51.07
N ALA A 16 -18.94 27.47 -52.32
CA ALA A 16 -18.42 27.02 -53.60
C ALA A 16 -17.54 25.76 -53.65
N ALA A 17 -18.04 24.76 -54.37
CA ALA A 17 -17.24 23.74 -55.01
C ALA A 17 -16.31 24.39 -56.06
N THR A 18 -15.01 24.10 -55.96
CA THR A 18 -14.10 24.18 -57.11
C THR A 18 -13.36 22.85 -57.20
N ALA A 19 -13.68 22.10 -58.24
CA ALA A 19 -12.90 20.96 -58.67
C ALA A 19 -11.70 21.48 -59.46
N PHE A 20 -10.48 21.10 -59.08
CA PHE A 20 -9.31 21.26 -59.93
C PHE A 20 -8.61 19.91 -60.10
N VAL A 21 -8.32 19.64 -61.37
CA VAL A 21 -7.88 18.37 -61.95
C VAL A 21 -6.37 18.20 -61.79
N ALA A 22 -5.98 16.93 -61.73
CA ALA A 22 -4.65 16.33 -61.64
C ALA A 22 -3.45 17.06 -62.29
N GLY A 23 -2.30 17.01 -61.58
CA GLY A 23 -0.97 17.29 -62.11
C GLY A 23 0.09 16.53 -61.29
N ALA A 24 0.92 15.75 -61.98
CA ALA A 24 1.87 14.79 -61.40
C ALA A 24 3.23 15.40 -61.02
N LEU A 25 3.97 14.64 -60.19
CA LEU A 25 5.42 14.64 -59.94
C LEU A 25 5.97 15.60 -58.87
N GLY A 26 6.29 15.00 -57.70
CA GLY A 26 7.51 15.31 -56.94
C GLY A 26 7.41 16.37 -55.85
N ALA A 27 7.32 15.94 -54.58
CA ALA A 27 8.15 16.42 -53.47
C ALA A 27 7.60 15.94 -52.11
N SER A 28 8.50 15.42 -51.28
CA SER A 28 8.45 15.39 -49.82
C SER A 28 7.35 14.58 -49.14
N LEU A 29 7.74 13.38 -48.71
CA LEU A 29 7.10 12.61 -47.64
C LEU A 29 7.15 13.40 -46.32
N LEU A 30 6.13 14.20 -46.05
CA LEU A 30 5.75 14.60 -44.69
C LEU A 30 4.30 14.16 -44.50
N ALA A 31 4.13 12.90 -44.10
CA ALA A 31 2.86 12.44 -43.59
C ALA A 31 2.51 13.31 -42.36
N PRO A 32 1.34 13.98 -42.32
CA PRO A 32 0.81 14.41 -41.04
C PRO A 32 0.63 13.13 -40.23
N ALA A 33 1.36 13.04 -39.12
CA ALA A 33 1.13 11.98 -38.15
C ALA A 33 -0.39 11.88 -37.93
N PRO A 34 -0.98 10.68 -37.91
CA PRO A 34 -2.35 10.57 -37.46
C PRO A 34 -2.37 11.21 -36.08
N THR A 35 -3.11 12.31 -35.93
CA THR A 35 -3.60 12.72 -34.63
C THR A 35 -4.29 11.47 -34.11
N ALA A 36 -3.59 10.75 -33.25
CA ALA A 36 -4.16 9.68 -32.49
C ALA A 36 -5.30 10.34 -31.74
N ALA A 37 -6.50 10.22 -32.31
CA ALA A 37 -7.73 10.27 -31.58
C ALA A 37 -7.47 9.41 -30.35
N GLN A 38 -7.41 10.06 -29.20
CA GLN A 38 -7.35 9.38 -27.92
C GLN A 38 -8.64 8.59 -27.81
N GLU A 39 -8.60 7.34 -28.28
CA GLU A 39 -9.54 6.31 -27.91
C GLU A 39 -9.57 6.28 -26.37
N PRO A 40 -10.75 6.28 -25.72
CA PRO A 40 -10.84 6.23 -24.28
C PRO A 40 -10.17 4.95 -23.77
N SER A 41 -8.99 5.10 -23.17
CA SER A 41 -8.13 4.01 -22.71
C SER A 41 -8.72 3.31 -21.48
N PRO A 42 -8.65 1.98 -21.37
CA PRO A 42 -9.17 1.25 -20.21
C PRO A 42 -8.18 1.40 -19.05
N GLY A 43 -8.42 2.29 -18.06
CA GLY A 43 -7.46 2.36 -16.96
C GLY A 43 -7.52 3.50 -15.94
N ASN A 44 -8.68 4.10 -15.64
CA ASN A 44 -8.79 5.16 -14.62
C ASN A 44 -8.64 4.64 -13.17
N THR A 45 -7.53 3.99 -12.84
CA THR A 45 -7.15 3.75 -11.44
C THR A 45 -6.20 4.88 -11.01
N PRO A 46 -6.54 5.70 -10.00
CA PRO A 46 -5.66 6.77 -9.55
C PRO A 46 -4.31 6.21 -9.11
N SER A 47 -3.22 6.91 -9.48
CA SER A 47 -1.85 6.46 -9.17
C SER A 47 -1.60 6.44 -7.66
N CYS A 48 -0.51 5.81 -7.22
CA CYS A 48 -0.14 5.82 -5.80
C CYS A 48 0.07 7.26 -5.28
N GLN A 49 0.67 8.12 -6.12
CA GLN A 49 0.86 9.54 -5.85
C GLN A 49 -0.49 10.25 -5.65
N ASP A 50 -1.45 10.04 -6.55
CA ASP A 50 -2.77 10.68 -6.49
C ASP A 50 -3.53 10.28 -5.23
N ARG A 51 -3.50 8.99 -4.87
CA ARG A 51 -4.12 8.50 -3.63
C ARG A 51 -3.45 9.07 -2.39
N CYS A 52 -2.13 9.23 -2.39
CA CYS A 52 -1.42 9.86 -1.28
C CYS A 52 -1.74 11.35 -1.13
N GLN A 53 -1.90 12.07 -2.25
CA GLN A 53 -2.34 13.47 -2.23
C GLN A 53 -3.77 13.61 -1.68
N GLN A 54 -4.69 12.76 -2.14
CA GLN A 54 -6.05 12.71 -1.62
C GLN A 54 -6.06 12.42 -0.11
N HIS A 55 -5.28 11.43 0.34
CA HIS A 55 -5.17 11.11 1.76
C HIS A 55 -4.68 12.31 2.61
N ALA A 56 -3.66 13.04 2.14
CA ALA A 56 -3.15 14.21 2.83
C ALA A 56 -4.19 15.35 2.91
N GLN A 57 -4.96 15.56 1.83
CA GLN A 57 -6.07 16.53 1.83
C GLN A 57 -7.16 16.14 2.84
N ASP A 58 -7.48 14.85 2.95
CA ASP A 58 -8.46 14.39 3.92
C ASP A 58 -7.96 14.55 5.37
N VAL A 59 -6.66 14.34 5.62
CA VAL A 59 -6.03 14.61 6.93
C VAL A 59 -6.13 16.09 7.28
N LEU A 60 -5.85 16.98 6.32
CA LEU A 60 -5.99 18.42 6.49
C LEU A 60 -7.42 18.79 6.88
N LYS A 61 -8.41 18.39 6.05
CA LYS A 61 -9.84 18.69 6.27
C LYS A 61 -10.33 18.19 7.62
N ARG A 62 -9.97 16.96 8.00
CA ARG A 62 -10.35 16.39 9.31
C ARG A 62 -9.72 17.14 10.48
N CYS A 63 -8.47 17.56 10.34
CA CYS A 63 -7.78 18.31 11.40
C CYS A 63 -8.41 19.70 11.57
N GLU A 64 -8.70 20.41 10.48
CA GLU A 64 -9.36 21.71 10.51
C GLU A 64 -10.77 21.63 11.08
N ALA A 65 -11.56 20.64 10.66
CA ALA A 65 -12.90 20.40 11.18
C ALA A 65 -12.90 20.06 12.68
N ALA A 66 -11.81 19.50 13.21
CA ALA A 66 -11.63 19.22 14.62
C ALA A 66 -11.04 20.40 15.42
N GLY A 67 -10.76 21.55 14.79
CA GLY A 67 -10.11 22.70 15.43
C GLY A 67 -8.66 22.42 15.86
N GLY A 68 -7.98 21.49 15.18
CA GLY A 68 -6.61 21.10 15.51
C GLY A 68 -5.57 22.18 15.15
N ALA A 69 -4.45 22.17 15.87
CA ALA A 69 -3.26 22.94 15.50
C ALA A 69 -2.41 22.17 14.47
N ASP A 70 -1.62 22.92 13.70
CA ASP A 70 -0.61 22.40 12.76
C ASP A 70 -1.13 21.43 11.68
N CYS A 71 -2.38 21.61 11.25
CA CYS A 71 -3.03 20.72 10.30
C CYS A 71 -2.28 20.57 8.96
N THR A 72 -1.65 21.63 8.48
CA THR A 72 -0.78 21.59 7.29
C THR A 72 0.46 20.73 7.51
N ALA A 73 1.09 20.80 8.69
CA ALA A 73 2.25 19.98 9.01
C ALA A 73 1.86 18.50 9.07
N ARG A 74 0.73 18.18 9.72
CA ARG A 74 0.19 16.81 9.79
C ARG A 74 -0.16 16.24 8.41
N ALA A 75 -0.75 17.06 7.54
CA ALA A 75 -1.05 16.66 6.16
C ALA A 75 0.23 16.40 5.36
N ARG A 76 1.28 17.21 5.53
CA ARG A 76 2.59 17.01 4.89
C ARG A 76 3.27 15.73 5.38
N GLU A 77 3.22 15.45 6.67
CA GLU A 77 3.75 14.21 7.25
C GLU A 77 3.00 12.99 6.71
N ALA A 78 1.67 13.05 6.63
CA ALA A 78 0.85 11.99 6.05
C ALA A 78 1.21 11.74 4.57
N LEU A 79 1.45 12.80 3.79
CA LEU A 79 1.91 12.70 2.41
C LEU A 79 3.30 12.06 2.29
N ALA A 80 4.26 12.52 3.10
CA ALA A 80 5.63 12.00 3.11
C ALA A 80 5.68 10.51 3.47
N ASN A 81 4.91 10.11 4.50
CA ASN A 81 4.80 8.72 4.92
C ASN A 81 4.14 7.85 3.84
N CYS A 82 3.09 8.35 3.19
CA CYS A 82 2.37 7.63 2.13
C CYS A 82 3.25 7.45 0.88
N THR A 83 3.91 8.52 0.42
CA THR A 83 4.80 8.48 -0.75
C THR A 83 6.04 7.62 -0.50
N THR A 84 6.57 7.60 0.72
CA THR A 84 7.61 6.64 1.12
C THR A 84 7.13 5.19 0.94
N ARG A 85 5.89 4.88 1.28
CA ARG A 85 5.31 3.54 1.06
C ARG A 85 5.10 3.24 -0.42
N CYS A 86 4.73 4.23 -1.23
CA CYS A 86 4.67 4.08 -2.69
C CYS A 86 6.05 3.73 -3.28
N ALA A 87 7.11 4.43 -2.87
CA ALA A 87 8.47 4.16 -3.33
C ALA A 87 8.96 2.75 -2.91
N ASN A 88 8.47 2.24 -1.78
CA ASN A 88 8.78 0.91 -1.28
C ASN A 88 7.80 -0.18 -1.74
N ALA A 89 6.82 0.14 -2.59
CA ALA A 89 5.80 -0.83 -3.02
C ALA A 89 6.37 -2.00 -3.87
N GLY A 90 7.61 -1.87 -4.35
CA GLY A 90 8.38 -2.95 -5.00
C GLY A 90 9.56 -3.47 -4.18
N ALA A 91 9.80 -2.96 -2.97
CA ALA A 91 10.89 -3.44 -2.13
C ALA A 91 10.53 -4.81 -1.54
N PRO A 92 11.44 -5.80 -1.56
CA PRO A 92 11.18 -7.12 -0.98
C PRO A 92 10.84 -6.96 0.51
N SER A 93 9.84 -7.72 0.96
CA SER A 93 9.44 -7.70 2.37
C SER A 93 10.61 -8.11 3.26
N CYS A 94 10.54 -7.83 4.56
CA CYS A 94 11.56 -8.38 5.46
C CYS A 94 11.68 -9.91 5.32
N ALA A 95 10.54 -10.62 5.25
CA ALA A 95 10.55 -12.07 5.16
C ALA A 95 11.28 -12.54 3.89
N ASP A 96 11.07 -11.85 2.77
CA ASP A 96 11.76 -12.14 1.49
C ASP A 96 13.27 -11.88 1.61
N ARG A 97 13.67 -10.77 2.23
CA ARG A 97 15.09 -10.46 2.48
C ARG A 97 15.75 -11.48 3.41
N CYS A 98 15.05 -11.92 4.46
CA CYS A 98 15.56 -12.95 5.37
C CYS A 98 15.67 -14.31 4.70
N LYS A 99 14.72 -14.66 3.82
CA LYS A 99 14.78 -15.88 3.01
C LYS A 99 15.97 -15.84 2.07
N GLN A 100 16.15 -14.74 1.35
CA GLN A 100 17.30 -14.55 0.46
C GLN A 100 18.64 -14.68 1.20
N SER A 101 18.75 -14.08 2.40
CA SER A 101 19.95 -14.21 3.23
C SER A 101 20.21 -15.65 3.70
N ALA A 102 19.16 -16.40 4.03
CA ALA A 102 19.27 -17.81 4.41
C ALA A 102 19.67 -18.69 3.22
N ASP A 103 19.13 -18.43 2.03
CA ASP A 103 19.48 -19.14 0.80
C ASP A 103 20.94 -18.88 0.41
N GLU A 104 21.44 -17.66 0.59
CA GLU A 104 22.86 -17.35 0.41
C GLU A 104 23.76 -18.08 1.42
N ALA A 105 23.34 -18.15 2.69
CA ALA A 105 24.07 -18.89 3.72
C ALA A 105 24.12 -20.39 3.42
N LEU A 106 23.04 -20.96 2.90
CA LEU A 106 22.97 -22.35 2.44
C LEU A 106 23.97 -22.60 1.31
N LYS A 107 23.87 -21.82 0.23
CA LYS A 107 24.74 -21.94 -0.95
C LYS A 107 26.22 -21.83 -0.60
N ARG A 108 26.58 -20.87 0.27
CA ARG A 108 27.96 -20.69 0.73
C ARG A 108 28.46 -21.88 1.55
N CYS A 109 27.61 -22.45 2.40
CA CYS A 109 27.96 -23.61 3.20
C CYS A 109 28.16 -24.86 2.34
N GLU A 110 27.26 -25.10 1.37
CA GLU A 110 27.37 -26.23 0.43
C GLU A 110 28.60 -26.10 -0.48
N ALA A 111 28.87 -24.90 -1.00
CA ALA A 111 30.06 -24.64 -1.80
C ALA A 111 31.37 -24.85 -1.02
N ALA A 112 31.33 -24.70 0.31
CA ALA A 112 32.46 -24.96 1.19
C ALA A 112 32.55 -26.42 1.68
N GLY A 113 31.65 -27.31 1.23
CA GLY A 113 31.59 -28.70 1.68
C GLY A 113 31.21 -28.85 3.17
N GLY A 114 30.52 -27.85 3.73
CA GLY A 114 30.17 -27.84 5.14
C GLY A 114 29.05 -28.82 5.50
N GLU A 115 29.06 -29.28 6.75
CA GLU A 115 27.97 -30.08 7.31
C GLU A 115 26.88 -29.19 7.94
N ASN A 116 25.66 -29.72 8.01
CA ASN A 116 24.50 -29.05 8.64
C ASN A 116 24.10 -27.70 7.99
N CYS A 117 24.33 -27.53 6.69
CA CYS A 117 24.04 -26.28 5.99
C CYS A 117 22.58 -25.82 6.09
N ALA A 118 21.62 -26.75 6.09
CA ALA A 118 20.21 -26.45 6.30
C ALA A 118 19.93 -25.85 7.70
N ALA A 119 20.61 -26.34 8.74
CA ALA A 119 20.48 -25.79 10.09
C ALA A 119 21.09 -24.38 10.19
N ARG A 120 22.23 -24.16 9.52
CA ARG A 120 22.88 -22.84 9.45
C ARG A 120 22.02 -21.81 8.72
N ALA A 121 21.40 -22.20 7.59
CA ALA A 121 20.47 -21.36 6.86
C ALA A 121 19.24 -20.99 7.72
N ARG A 122 18.67 -21.96 8.44
CA ARG A 122 17.57 -21.71 9.39
C ARG A 122 17.97 -20.75 10.52
N ALA A 123 19.18 -20.89 11.06
CA ALA A 123 19.70 -19.98 12.08
C ALA A 123 19.86 -18.55 11.54
N ALA A 124 20.36 -18.39 10.31
CA ALA A 124 20.48 -17.10 9.64
C ALA A 124 19.11 -16.44 9.40
N TYR A 125 18.12 -17.21 8.94
CA TYR A 125 16.74 -16.74 8.79
C TYR A 125 16.17 -16.25 10.12
N ASN A 126 16.27 -17.05 11.19
CA ASN A 126 15.72 -16.73 12.49
C ASN A 126 16.36 -15.47 13.09
N ALA A 127 17.69 -15.33 13.01
CA ALA A 127 18.40 -14.14 13.45
C ALA A 127 17.97 -12.89 12.67
N CYS A 128 17.74 -13.02 11.36
CA CYS A 128 17.22 -11.94 10.53
C CYS A 128 15.77 -11.57 10.92
N ALA A 129 14.91 -12.57 11.08
CA ALA A 129 13.51 -12.37 11.45
C ALA A 129 13.38 -11.68 12.83
N THR A 130 14.22 -12.04 13.80
CA THR A 130 14.28 -11.36 15.09
C THR A 130 14.66 -9.88 14.94
N ARG A 131 15.65 -9.56 14.10
CA ARG A 131 16.00 -8.15 13.82
C ARG A 131 14.85 -7.41 13.17
N CYS A 132 14.16 -8.04 12.23
CA CYS A 132 13.01 -7.41 11.60
C CYS A 132 11.85 -7.14 12.55
N ALA A 133 11.56 -8.07 13.47
CA ALA A 133 10.57 -7.88 14.52
C ALA A 133 10.90 -6.65 15.38
N ASN A 134 12.19 -6.38 15.61
CA ASN A 134 12.66 -5.22 16.35
C ASN A 134 12.68 -3.90 15.54
N THR A 135 12.68 -3.96 14.20
CA THR A 135 12.67 -2.75 13.32
C THR A 135 11.26 -2.21 12.98
N GLY A 136 10.19 -2.79 13.52
CA GLY A 136 8.85 -2.18 13.49
C GLY A 136 8.14 -2.11 12.13
N ALA A 137 8.63 -2.79 11.09
CA ALA A 137 8.05 -2.67 9.74
C ALA A 137 6.69 -3.37 9.54
N VAL A 138 6.25 -4.20 10.48
CA VAL A 138 4.88 -4.73 10.51
C VAL A 138 4.40 -4.62 11.95
N ARG A 139 3.51 -3.66 12.22
CA ARG A 139 2.77 -3.68 13.49
C ARG A 139 1.98 -4.99 13.49
N PRO A 140 2.26 -5.94 14.39
CA PRO A 140 1.54 -7.21 14.38
C PRO A 140 0.04 -6.93 14.51
N ALA A 141 -0.79 -7.80 13.91
CA ALA A 141 -2.22 -7.74 14.11
C ALA A 141 -2.52 -7.68 15.61
N CYS A 142 -3.52 -6.90 16.03
CA CYS A 142 -3.79 -6.69 17.46
C CYS A 142 -3.74 -7.99 18.29
N PRO A 143 -4.39 -9.11 17.88
CA PRO A 143 -4.38 -10.33 18.68
C PRO A 143 -2.98 -10.90 18.93
N VAL A 144 -2.04 -10.64 18.02
CA VAL A 144 -0.63 -11.02 18.17
C VAL A 144 0.05 -10.12 19.20
N ARG A 145 -0.14 -8.80 19.10
CA ARG A 145 0.43 -7.85 20.08
C ARG A 145 -0.08 -8.07 21.50
N CYS A 146 -1.38 -8.31 21.65
CA CYS A 146 -1.96 -8.57 22.97
C CYS A 146 -1.40 -9.86 23.57
N ARG A 147 -1.17 -10.90 22.76
CA ARG A 147 -0.53 -12.15 23.21
C ARG A 147 0.93 -11.92 23.63
N GLU A 148 1.70 -11.17 22.85
CA GLU A 148 3.09 -10.85 23.17
C GLU A 148 3.20 -10.00 24.44
N ALA A 149 2.34 -9.00 24.61
CA ALA A 149 2.26 -8.19 25.82
C ALA A 149 1.87 -9.02 27.06
N ALA A 150 0.89 -9.92 26.91
CA ALA A 150 0.46 -10.84 27.95
C ALA A 150 1.60 -11.80 28.36
N GLN A 151 2.34 -12.35 27.39
CA GLN A 151 3.50 -13.21 27.68
C GLN A 151 4.64 -12.46 28.36
N ALA A 152 4.91 -11.21 27.97
CA ALA A 152 5.89 -10.36 28.64
C ALA A 152 5.48 -10.06 30.09
N ALA A 153 4.19 -9.79 30.34
CA ALA A 153 3.66 -9.60 31.68
C ALA A 153 3.76 -10.87 32.54
N LEU A 154 3.52 -12.05 31.94
CA LEU A 154 3.68 -13.33 32.63
C LEU A 154 5.13 -13.54 33.08
N ARG A 155 6.09 -13.36 32.16
CA ARG A 155 7.52 -13.51 32.45
C ARG A 155 7.99 -12.58 33.56
N ARG A 156 7.52 -11.32 33.56
CA ARG A 156 7.85 -10.33 34.60
C ARG A 156 7.26 -10.72 35.94
N CYS A 157 6.00 -11.20 35.97
CA CYS A 157 5.35 -11.63 37.19
C CYS A 157 6.03 -12.86 37.81
N THR A 158 6.37 -13.86 37.00
CA THR A 158 7.07 -15.06 37.48
C THR A 158 8.50 -14.77 37.91
N ALA A 159 9.22 -13.89 37.20
CA ALA A 159 10.57 -13.47 37.59
C ALA A 159 10.58 -12.66 38.90
N ALA A 160 9.50 -11.95 39.20
CA ALA A 160 9.32 -11.23 40.46
C ALA A 160 8.77 -12.11 41.60
N GLY A 161 8.58 -13.41 41.38
CA GLY A 161 7.98 -14.31 42.39
C GLY A 161 6.52 -13.97 42.73
N GLY A 162 5.80 -13.30 41.83
CA GLY A 162 4.44 -12.86 42.07
C GLY A 162 3.43 -14.01 42.09
N GLU A 163 2.36 -13.84 42.86
CA GLU A 163 1.23 -14.76 42.88
C GLU A 163 0.16 -14.37 41.86
N ASN A 164 -0.68 -15.33 41.45
CA ASN A 164 -1.79 -15.12 40.52
C ASN A 164 -1.39 -14.57 39.13
N CYS A 165 -0.16 -14.86 38.67
CA CYS A 165 0.34 -14.36 37.38
C CYS A 165 -0.56 -14.72 36.20
N ALA A 166 -1.12 -15.94 36.18
CA ALA A 166 -2.02 -16.37 35.11
C ALA A 166 -3.32 -15.53 35.05
N ALA A 167 -3.88 -15.18 36.20
CA ALA A 167 -5.09 -14.36 36.28
C ALA A 167 -4.81 -12.92 35.82
N ARG A 168 -3.70 -12.32 36.29
CA ARG A 168 -3.26 -10.96 35.92
C ARG A 168 -2.98 -10.84 34.43
N VAL A 169 -2.37 -11.87 33.85
CA VAL A 169 -2.06 -11.92 32.41
C VAL A 169 -3.34 -12.04 31.58
N ARG A 170 -4.31 -12.83 32.04
CA ARG A 170 -5.62 -12.98 31.37
C ARG A 170 -6.41 -11.68 31.40
N GLU A 171 -6.42 -10.97 32.53
CA GLU A 171 -7.05 -9.65 32.65
C GLU A 171 -6.40 -8.62 31.72
N ALA A 172 -5.06 -8.56 31.70
CA ALA A 172 -4.31 -7.65 30.82
C ALA A 172 -4.58 -7.95 29.34
N PHE A 173 -4.68 -9.24 28.97
CA PHE A 173 -5.04 -9.65 27.61
C PHE A 173 -6.46 -9.20 27.24
N ASN A 174 -7.45 -9.40 28.12
CA ASN A 174 -8.84 -9.01 27.87
C ASN A 174 -8.97 -7.50 27.68
N LYS A 175 -8.34 -6.70 28.55
CA LYS A 175 -8.29 -5.23 28.42
C LYS A 175 -7.65 -4.79 27.10
N CYS A 176 -6.56 -5.44 26.68
CA CYS A 176 -5.93 -5.18 25.40
C CYS A 176 -6.85 -5.54 24.21
N ALA A 177 -7.54 -6.68 24.28
CA ALA A 177 -8.47 -7.12 23.25
C ALA A 177 -9.67 -6.18 23.10
N GLU A 178 -10.23 -5.67 24.21
CA GLU A 178 -11.30 -4.66 24.21
C GLU A 178 -10.89 -3.36 23.51
N GLN A 179 -9.67 -2.90 23.75
CA GLN A 179 -9.13 -1.70 23.09
C GLN A 179 -8.98 -1.89 21.58
N CYS A 180 -8.73 -3.11 21.13
CA CYS A 180 -8.56 -3.38 19.71
C CYS A 180 -9.85 -3.44 18.90
N VAL A 181 -10.99 -3.78 19.51
CA VAL A 181 -12.28 -3.72 18.83
C VAL A 181 -12.66 -2.27 18.47
N ARG A 182 -12.04 -1.29 19.12
CA ARG A 182 -12.28 0.14 18.92
C ARG A 182 -11.35 0.79 17.88
N GLU A 183 -10.34 0.09 17.34
CA GLU A 183 -9.49 0.62 16.27
C GLU A 183 -10.16 0.41 14.89
N PRO A 184 -10.52 1.47 14.14
CA PRO A 184 -10.98 1.32 12.77
C PRO A 184 -9.79 1.00 11.87
N GLY A 185 -9.70 -0.25 11.37
CA GLY A 185 -8.72 -0.60 10.33
C GLY A 185 -8.16 -2.03 10.32
N THR A 186 -8.43 -2.88 11.32
CA THR A 186 -8.07 -4.30 11.23
C THR A 186 -9.30 -5.13 10.91
N GLY A 187 -9.31 -5.70 9.71
CA GLY A 187 -10.38 -6.54 9.18
C GLY A 187 -10.92 -7.51 10.22
N ALA A 188 -12.24 -7.44 10.42
CA ALA A 188 -12.99 -8.35 11.24
C ALA A 188 -12.71 -9.79 10.79
N VAL A 189 -11.99 -10.55 11.61
CA VAL A 189 -12.08 -12.01 11.57
C VAL A 189 -13.49 -12.34 12.05
N ARG A 190 -14.39 -12.59 11.11
CA ARG A 190 -15.72 -13.15 11.44
C ARG A 190 -15.49 -14.46 12.19
N PRO A 191 -16.11 -14.68 13.36
CA PRO A 191 -16.19 -16.02 13.90
C PRO A 191 -16.97 -16.90 12.90
N ARG A 192 -16.40 -18.04 12.54
CA ARG A 192 -17.13 -19.08 11.78
C ARG A 192 -18.24 -19.62 12.68
N PRO A 193 -19.46 -19.85 12.15
CA PRO A 193 -20.58 -20.39 12.91
C PRO A 193 -20.28 -21.77 13.48
#